data_AF-A0A8S3XKA1-F1
#
_entry.id   AF-A0A8S3XKA1-F1
#
_cell.length_a   1.000
_cell.length_b   1.000
_cell.length_c   1.000
_cell.angle_alpha   90.00
_cell.angle_beta   90.00
_cell.angle_gamma   90.00
#
_symmetry.space_group_name_H-M   'P 1'
#
loop_
_entity.id
_entity.type
_entity.pdbx_description
1 polymer ?
#
loop_
_entity_poly.entity_id
_entity_poly.type
_entity_poly.pdbx_seq_one_letter_code
_entity_poly.pdbx_strand_id
1 'polypeptide(L)' 'MQMAGLESMVVEEVKPVDREKTCPLLLRVFCSTGRHNTPGDYARGNVPQNELQIYTWMDATLRELTGMLMRNIA' A
#
# COMPACT_ATOMS: atom_id res chain seq x y z
N MET A 1 -35.79 -7.16 13.81
CA MET A 1 -34.50 -7.88 13.94
C MET A 1 -33.82 -7.76 12.59
N GLN A 2 -32.70 -7.09 12.35
CA GLN A 2 -31.66 -6.52 13.22
C GLN A 2 -31.00 -5.38 12.42
N MET A 3 -30.64 -4.29 13.10
CA MET A 3 -29.98 -3.10 12.55
C MET A 3 -28.53 -3.45 12.16
N ALA A 4 -28.08 -3.10 10.95
CA ALA A 4 -26.65 -3.06 10.62
C ALA A 4 -26.20 -1.60 10.71
N GLY A 5 -25.26 -1.34 11.62
CA GLY A 5 -24.89 -0.02 12.10
C GLY A 5 -24.26 0.87 11.03
N LEU A 6 -24.53 2.17 11.14
CA LEU A 6 -23.64 3.20 10.62
C LEU A 6 -22.29 3.04 11.36
N GLU A 7 -21.27 2.53 10.67
CA GLU A 7 -19.91 2.74 11.12
C GLU A 7 -19.60 4.23 10.95
N SER A 8 -19.52 4.94 12.08
CA SER A 8 -19.04 6.31 12.10
C SER A 8 -17.59 6.29 11.61
N MET A 9 -17.35 6.77 10.39
CA MET A 9 -16.00 7.04 9.92
C MET A 9 -15.51 8.31 10.64
N VAL A 10 -14.90 8.11 11.81
CA VAL A 10 -13.99 9.12 12.36
C VAL A 10 -12.81 9.15 11.38
N VAL A 11 -12.77 10.17 10.53
CA VAL A 11 -11.59 10.45 9.72
C VAL A 11 -10.53 10.93 10.70
N GLU A 12 -9.69 10.01 11.20
CA GLU A 12 -8.48 10.40 11.91
C GLU A 12 -7.67 11.28 10.96
N GLU A 13 -7.44 12.54 11.36
CA GLU A 13 -6.52 13.41 10.65
C GLU A 13 -5.16 12.70 10.55
N VAL A 14 -4.76 12.40 9.32
CA VAL A 14 -3.46 11.79 9.03
C VAL A 14 -2.39 12.81 9.42
N LYS A 15 -1.82 12.66 10.62
CA LYS A 15 -0.74 13.51 11.10
C LYS A 15 0.51 13.26 10.24
N PRO A 16 1.24 14.31 9.83
CA PRO A 16 2.50 14.16 9.12
C PRO A 16 3.49 13.32 9.94
N VAL A 17 4.19 12.40 9.30
CA VAL A 17 5.17 11.53 9.97
C VAL A 17 6.53 12.23 9.98
N ASP A 18 7.19 12.30 11.14
CA ASP A 18 8.58 12.75 11.23
C ASP A 18 9.50 11.65 10.67
N ARG A 19 9.87 11.76 9.40
CA ARG A 19 10.67 10.76 8.65
C ARG A 19 12.12 10.63 9.16
N GLU A 20 12.64 11.61 9.91
CA GLU A 20 13.97 11.53 10.52
C GLU A 20 13.97 10.69 11.80
N LYS A 21 12.87 10.73 12.56
CA LYS A 21 12.72 10.01 13.82
C LYS A 21 11.96 8.69 13.71
N THR A 22 11.24 8.49 12.61
CA THR A 22 10.38 7.32 12.41
C THR A 22 11.06 6.31 11.50
N CYS A 23 11.22 5.07 11.97
CA CYS A 23 11.72 3.98 11.14
C CYS A 23 10.76 3.74 9.95
N PRO A 24 11.26 3.68 8.71
CA PRO A 24 10.42 3.41 7.56
C PRO A 24 9.84 2.00 7.62
N LEU A 25 8.66 1.83 7.00
CA LEU A 25 8.06 0.54 6.76
C LEU A 25 8.50 -0.03 5.41
N LEU A 26 8.55 -1.36 5.31
CA LEU A 26 8.77 -2.07 4.06
C LEU A 26 7.42 -2.29 3.36
N LEU A 27 7.15 -1.49 2.33
CA LEU A 27 5.98 -1.64 1.49
C LEU A 27 6.29 -2.59 0.33
N ARG A 28 5.55 -3.70 0.25
CA ARG A 28 5.61 -4.66 -0.86
C ARG A 28 4.51 -4.33 -1.86
N VAL A 29 4.88 -3.90 -3.07
CA VAL A 29 3.97 -3.51 -4.15
C VAL A 29 4.04 -4.55 -5.25
N PHE A 30 2.89 -5.03 -5.72
CA PHE A 30 2.79 -6.01 -6.81
C PHE A 30 2.16 -5.36 -8.04
N CYS A 31 2.94 -5.17 -9.09
CA CYS A 31 2.53 -4.41 -10.28
C CYS A 31 2.22 -5.31 -11.47
N SER A 32 0.95 -5.46 -11.83
CA SER A 32 0.51 -6.24 -13.00
C SER A 32 0.15 -5.34 -14.19
N THR A 33 0.42 -5.81 -15.41
CA THR A 33 0.13 -5.08 -16.65
C THR A 33 -1.29 -5.39 -17.12
N GLY A 34 -2.09 -4.35 -17.33
CA GLY A 34 -3.45 -4.45 -17.89
C GLY A 34 -4.56 -4.83 -16.91
N ARG A 35 -4.29 -5.59 -15.84
CA ARG A 35 -5.27 -5.93 -14.78
C ARG A 35 -4.60 -6.12 -13.42
N HIS A 36 -5.32 -5.88 -12.32
CA HIS A 36 -4.85 -6.23 -10.98
C HIS A 36 -4.67 -7.75 -10.82
N ASN A 37 -3.69 -8.16 -9.99
CA ASN A 37 -3.55 -9.55 -9.58
C ASN A 37 -4.84 -10.01 -8.90
N THR A 38 -5.27 -11.23 -9.21
CA THR A 38 -6.49 -11.79 -8.62
C THR A 38 -6.23 -12.19 -7.17
N PRO A 39 -7.26 -12.26 -6.31
CA PRO A 39 -7.09 -12.74 -4.95
C PRO A 39 -6.51 -14.17 -4.87
N GLY A 40 -6.74 -14.99 -5.90
CA GLY A 40 -6.18 -16.34 -5.99
C GLY A 40 -4.66 -16.36 -6.11
N ASP A 41 -4.06 -15.32 -6.66
CA ASP A 41 -2.60 -15.20 -6.81
C ASP A 41 -1.89 -15.00 -5.46
N TYR A 42 -2.64 -14.56 -4.43
CA TYR A 42 -2.16 -14.38 -3.06
C TYR A 42 -2.50 -15.58 -2.14
N ALA A 43 -3.11 -16.64 -2.68
CA ALA A 43 -3.57 -17.77 -1.89
C ALA A 43 -2.41 -18.70 -1.47
N ARG A 44 -2.58 -19.36 -0.32
CA ARG A 44 -1.64 -20.38 0.20
C ARG A 44 -0.19 -19.87 0.37
N GLY A 45 -0.02 -18.59 0.67
CA GLY A 45 1.30 -17.99 0.88
C GLY A 45 2.07 -17.72 -0.42
N ASN A 46 1.45 -17.94 -1.58
CA ASN A 46 2.00 -17.46 -2.85
C ASN A 46 1.82 -15.95 -2.95
N VAL A 47 2.75 -15.32 -3.64
CA VAL A 47 2.63 -13.93 -4.07
C VAL A 47 3.08 -13.83 -5.54
N PRO A 48 2.54 -12.86 -6.29
CA PRO A 48 3.02 -12.56 -7.64
C PRO A 48 4.53 -12.26 -7.67
N GLN A 49 5.23 -12.69 -8.73
CA GLN A 49 6.69 -12.53 -8.87
C GLN A 49 7.14 -11.09 -9.16
N ASN A 50 6.23 -10.22 -9.58
CA ASN A 50 6.44 -8.80 -9.87
C ASN A 50 6.40 -7.94 -8.59
N GLU A 51 7.09 -8.42 -7.54
CA GLU A 51 7.21 -7.74 -6.26
C GLU A 51 8.24 -6.61 -6.34
N LEU A 52 7.84 -5.42 -5.89
CA LEU A 52 8.70 -4.27 -5.68
C LEU A 52 8.67 -3.90 -4.21
N GLN A 53 9.84 -3.76 -3.62
CA GLN A 53 9.99 -3.40 -2.20
C GLN A 53 10.41 -1.95 -2.07
N ILE A 54 9.65 -1.18 -1.28
CA ILE A 54 9.85 0.25 -1.10
C ILE A 54 9.93 0.56 0.40
N TYR A 55 11.00 1.21 0.82
CA TYR A 55 11.07 1.80 2.16
C TYR A 55 10.33 3.13 2.16
N THR A 56 9.27 3.23 2.96
CA THR A 56 8.41 4.42 2.98
C THR A 56 7.79 4.66 4.36
N TRP A 57 6.87 5.62 4.47
CA TRP A 57 6.15 5.94 5.70
C TRP A 57 4.64 5.94 5.45
N MET A 58 3.86 5.93 6.53
CA MET A 58 2.39 5.89 6.46
C MET A 58 1.77 7.12 5.78
N ASP A 59 2.51 8.23 5.69
CA ASP A 59 2.08 9.47 5.03
C ASP A 59 2.45 9.54 3.55
N ALA A 60 3.03 8.48 2.98
CA ALA A 60 3.49 8.48 1.60
C ALA A 60 2.33 8.64 0.61
N THR A 61 2.47 9.61 -0.29
CA THR A 61 1.43 9.89 -1.28
C THR A 61 1.54 8.97 -2.49
N LEU A 62 0.43 8.75 -3.21
CA LEU A 62 0.45 7.98 -4.47
C LEU A 62 1.42 8.58 -5.51
N ARG A 63 1.64 9.91 -5.49
CA ARG A 63 2.62 10.58 -6.34
C ARG A 63 4.05 10.16 -6.00
N GLU A 64 4.38 10.09 -4.71
CA GLU A 64 5.70 9.63 -4.27
C GLU A 64 5.90 8.15 -4.63
N LEU A 65 4.90 7.30 -4.32
CA LEU A 65 4.94 5.88 -4.61
C LEU A 65 5.09 5.61 -6.12
N THR A 66 4.30 6.27 -6.97
CA THR A 66 4.43 6.14 -8.43
C THR A 66 5.78 6.63 -8.95
N GLY A 67 6.34 7.70 -8.38
CA GLY A 67 7.69 8.16 -8.70
C GLY A 67 8.77 7.13 -8.35
N MET A 68 8.64 6.45 -7.21
CA MET A 68 9.54 5.37 -6.80
C MET A 68 9.39 4.12 -7.68
N LEU A 69 8.16 3.79 -8.08
CA LEU A 69 7.87 2.67 -8.97
C LEU A 69 8.45 2.91 -10.37
N MET A 70 8.22 4.09 -10.96
CA MET A 70 8.73 4.43 -12.29
C MET A 70 10.25 4.37 -12.37
N ARG A 71 10.96 4.73 -11.29
CA ARG A 71 12.44 4.63 -11.24
C ARG A 71 12.96 3.20 -11.20
N ASN A 72 12.19 2.24 -10.68
CA ASN A 72 12.62 0.85 -10.53
C ASN A 72 12.18 -0.05 -11.70
N ILE A 73 11.24 0.40 -12.54
CA ILE A 73 10.70 -0.37 -13.66
C ILE A 73 11.37 0.02 -15.01
N ALA A 74 12.14 1.12 -15.05
CA ALA A 74 12.84 1.60 -16.24
C ALA A 74 14.27 1.03 -16.38
#